data_AF-A0A438DBE2-F1
#
_entry.id   AF-A0A438DBE2-F1
#
_cell.length_a   1.000
_cell.length_b   1.000
_cell.length_c   1.000
_cell.angle_alpha   90.00
_cell.angle_beta   90.00
_cell.angle_gamma   90.00
#
_symmetry.space_group_name_H-M   'P 1'
#
loop_
_entity.id
_entity.type
_entity.pdbx_description
1 polymer ?
#
loop_
_entity_poly.entity_id
_entity_poly.type
_entity_poly.pdbx_seq_one_letter_code
_entity_poly.pdbx_strand_id
1 'polypeptide(L)'
;MSNGQRLVAVKKLNVSTGEKEFRTEMKALAGTHHRNLVQLLGYCLEGPNRFLVYEYISNGSLANLLFTPAKWPRWDERMGIAQNLWIGKRLKHGQTSTLAEIRGTKGYIAPEWFRNQPVTVKVDVYSFGIMLLQIICCRKNFDLSLPDEEIGLNEWVSHCFEAGELGKLVDDEEVDKRELERMVKVGLWCIQDEPLFRPSIKKVLLMLEGSIIDILYLPVLLLLILVPSRIR
;
A
#
# COMPACT_ATOMS: atom_id res chain seq x y z
N MET A 1 -12.97 -33.14 -25.43
CA MET A 1 -11.81 -32.23 -25.54
C MET A 1 -12.29 -30.84 -25.17
N SER A 2 -12.06 -30.37 -23.95
CA SER A 2 -12.45 -29.02 -23.54
C SER A 2 -11.53 -28.02 -24.24
N ASN A 3 -12.12 -27.13 -25.04
CA ASN A 3 -11.41 -26.06 -25.72
C ASN A 3 -10.75 -25.18 -24.63
N GLY A 4 -9.44 -25.34 -24.42
CA GLY A 4 -8.69 -24.73 -23.33
C GLY A 4 -8.47 -23.23 -23.55
N GLN A 5 -9.54 -22.44 -23.51
CA GLN A 5 -9.42 -20.99 -23.53
C GLN A 5 -8.90 -20.51 -22.18
N ARG A 6 -7.61 -20.15 -22.15
CA ARG A 6 -6.99 -19.48 -21.01
C ARG A 6 -7.27 -17.98 -21.11
N LEU A 7 -8.00 -17.43 -20.15
CA LEU A 7 -8.18 -15.99 -20.01
C LEU A 7 -6.85 -15.32 -19.62
N VAL A 8 -6.56 -14.18 -20.23
CA VAL A 8 -5.34 -13.38 -19.99
C VAL A 8 -5.69 -11.90 -19.89
N ALA A 9 -4.88 -11.14 -19.16
CA ALA A 9 -4.96 -9.69 -19.13
C ALA A 9 -3.86 -9.11 -20.04
N VAL A 10 -4.25 -8.31 -21.03
CA VAL A 10 -3.30 -7.67 -21.97
C VAL A 10 -3.21 -6.18 -21.67
N LYS A 11 -2.05 -5.72 -21.20
CA LYS A 11 -1.76 -4.31 -20.95
C LYS A 11 -1.07 -3.72 -22.17
N LYS A 12 -1.76 -2.83 -22.89
CA LYS A 12 -1.16 -2.00 -23.95
C LYS A 12 -0.44 -0.82 -23.30
N LEU A 13 0.84 -0.64 -23.62
CA LEU A 13 1.62 0.49 -23.11
C LEU A 13 1.52 1.70 -24.03
N ASN A 14 1.71 2.89 -23.46
CA ASN A 14 1.68 4.15 -24.20
C ASN A 14 2.86 4.20 -25.20
N VAL A 15 2.66 4.79 -26.38
CA VAL A 15 3.70 4.92 -27.39
C VAL A 15 4.89 5.77 -26.89
N SER A 16 4.66 6.82 -26.10
CA SER A 16 5.72 7.75 -25.68
C SER A 16 6.57 7.24 -24.52
N THR A 17 5.98 6.54 -23.55
CA THR A 17 6.66 6.03 -22.34
C THR A 17 6.82 4.51 -22.33
N GLY A 18 6.20 3.81 -23.29
CA GLY A 18 6.00 2.37 -23.23
C GLY A 18 7.27 1.56 -23.25
N GLU A 19 8.32 1.99 -23.95
CA GLU A 19 9.61 1.29 -23.94
C GLU A 19 10.26 1.30 -22.54
N LYS A 20 10.19 2.45 -21.84
CA LYS A 20 10.74 2.61 -20.49
C LYS A 20 9.95 1.78 -19.48
N GLU A 21 8.62 1.84 -19.56
CA GLU A 21 7.70 1.05 -18.73
C GLU A 21 7.89 -0.44 -18.98
N PHE A 22 7.92 -0.86 -20.25
CA PHE A 22 8.15 -2.23 -20.68
C PHE A 22 9.43 -2.81 -20.06
N ARG A 23 10.57 -2.12 -20.23
CA ARG A 23 11.86 -2.57 -19.68
C ARG A 23 11.84 -2.63 -18.16
N THR A 24 11.15 -1.69 -17.51
CA THR A 24 11.04 -1.66 -16.05
C THR A 24 10.22 -2.86 -15.56
N GLU A 25 9.06 -3.13 -16.16
CA GLU A 25 8.19 -4.24 -15.79
C GLU A 25 8.82 -5.60 -16.10
N MET A 26 9.44 -5.77 -17.26
CA MET A 26 10.19 -6.98 -17.61
C MET A 26 11.30 -7.26 -16.60
N LYS A 27 12.10 -6.25 -16.22
CA LYS A 27 13.14 -6.42 -15.19
C LYS A 27 12.57 -6.79 -13.81
N ALA A 28 11.37 -6.32 -13.49
CA ALA A 28 10.76 -6.49 -12.19
C ALA A 28 9.92 -7.77 -12.04
N LEU A 29 9.48 -8.38 -13.15
CA LEU A 29 8.51 -9.48 -13.16
C LEU A 29 8.93 -10.70 -13.99
N ALA A 30 9.83 -10.55 -14.97
CA ALA A 30 10.28 -11.68 -15.77
C ALA A 30 10.97 -12.72 -14.87
N GLY A 31 10.54 -13.98 -15.00
CA GLY A 31 11.05 -15.09 -14.18
C GLY A 31 10.57 -15.11 -12.73
N THR A 32 9.64 -14.24 -12.33
CA THR A 32 9.02 -14.29 -11.00
C THR A 32 7.76 -15.17 -11.02
N HIS A 33 7.68 -16.12 -10.10
CA HIS A 33 6.48 -16.93 -9.87
C HIS A 33 6.21 -16.97 -8.37
N HIS A 34 5.16 -16.28 -7.93
CA HIS A 34 4.81 -16.21 -6.52
C HIS A 34 3.31 -16.01 -6.35
N ARG A 35 2.71 -16.69 -5.37
CA ARG A 35 1.26 -16.66 -5.10
C ARG A 35 0.65 -15.27 -4.85
N ASN A 36 1.48 -14.30 -4.42
CA ASN A 36 1.06 -12.92 -4.13
C ASN A 36 1.61 -11.90 -5.14
N LEU A 37 2.06 -12.34 -6.32
CA LEU A 37 2.48 -11.48 -7.42
C LEU A 37 1.80 -11.95 -8.71
N VAL A 38 1.20 -11.02 -9.44
CA VAL A 38 0.59 -11.34 -10.74
C VAL A 38 1.67 -11.85 -11.70
N GLN A 39 1.43 -13.02 -12.28
CA GLN A 39 2.36 -13.67 -13.19
C GLN A 39 2.33 -13.01 -14.57
N LEU A 40 3.50 -12.57 -15.02
CA LEU A 40 3.72 -12.21 -16.42
C LEU A 40 3.85 -13.50 -17.26
N LEU A 41 2.95 -13.66 -18.23
CA LEU A 41 2.87 -14.83 -19.11
C LEU A 41 3.64 -14.65 -20.41
N GLY A 42 3.75 -13.40 -20.88
CA GLY A 42 4.42 -13.09 -22.13
C GLY A 42 4.36 -11.60 -22.47
N TYR A 43 4.80 -11.27 -23.69
CA TYR A 43 4.83 -9.91 -24.18
C TYR A 43 4.74 -9.87 -25.71
N CYS A 44 4.46 -8.69 -26.27
CA CYS A 44 4.55 -8.42 -27.71
C CYS A 44 5.35 -7.15 -27.99
N LEU A 45 6.27 -7.25 -28.95
CA LEU A 45 7.13 -6.18 -29.47
C LEU A 45 6.94 -6.12 -31.00
N GLU A 46 5.98 -5.32 -31.46
CA GLU A 46 5.69 -5.20 -32.89
C GLU A 46 5.57 -3.73 -33.30
N GLY A 47 6.56 -3.25 -34.07
CA GLY A 47 6.63 -1.84 -34.47
C GLY A 47 6.61 -0.90 -33.24
N PRO A 48 5.68 0.09 -33.18
CA PRO A 48 5.52 0.96 -32.01
C PRO A 48 4.72 0.31 -30.87
N ASN A 49 4.14 -0.87 -31.09
CA ASN A 49 3.31 -1.51 -30.09
C ASN A 49 4.15 -2.25 -29.06
N ARG A 50 3.80 -2.03 -27.79
CA ARG A 50 4.34 -2.72 -26.63
C ARG A 50 3.17 -3.27 -25.82
N PHE A 51 3.12 -4.58 -25.66
CA PHE A 51 2.11 -5.24 -24.83
C PHE A 51 2.77 -6.15 -23.81
N LEU A 52 2.18 -6.19 -22.62
CA LEU A 52 2.49 -7.15 -21.56
C LEU A 52 1.26 -8.03 -21.33
N VAL A 53 1.48 -9.34 -21.27
CA VAL A 53 0.42 -10.33 -21.11
C VAL A 53 0.57 -10.98 -19.74
N TYR A 54 -0.44 -10.85 -18.91
CA TYR A 54 -0.49 -11.40 -17.55
C TYR A 54 -1.58 -12.45 -17.43
N GLU A 55 -1.52 -13.24 -16.36
CA GLU A 55 -2.68 -14.00 -15.93
C GLU A 55 -3.86 -13.07 -15.65
N TYR A 56 -5.07 -13.56 -15.94
CA TYR A 56 -6.27 -12.80 -15.65
C TYR A 56 -6.72 -13.04 -14.20
N ILE A 57 -6.93 -11.95 -13.45
CA ILE A 57 -7.45 -11.98 -12.08
C ILE A 57 -8.92 -11.56 -12.11
N SER A 58 -9.83 -12.51 -11.87
CA SER A 58 -11.28 -12.29 -12.00
C SER A 58 -11.87 -11.34 -10.96
N ASN A 59 -11.24 -11.21 -9.80
CA ASN A 59 -11.76 -10.39 -8.69
C ASN A 59 -11.44 -8.88 -8.85
N GLY A 60 -10.78 -8.50 -9.94
CA GLY A 60 -10.41 -7.11 -10.21
C GLY A 60 -9.30 -6.58 -9.31
N SER A 61 -9.21 -5.26 -9.18
CA SER A 61 -8.20 -4.59 -8.37
C SER A 61 -8.64 -4.45 -6.92
N LEU A 62 -7.68 -4.30 -6.00
CA LEU A 62 -7.96 -3.96 -4.60
C LEU A 62 -8.79 -2.68 -4.47
N ALA A 63 -8.54 -1.67 -5.32
CA ALA A 63 -9.32 -0.42 -5.32
C ALA A 63 -10.80 -0.67 -5.64
N ASN A 64 -11.11 -1.60 -6.55
CA ASN A 64 -12.49 -1.96 -6.85
C ASN A 64 -13.17 -2.63 -5.66
N LEU A 65 -12.42 -3.41 -4.88
CA LEU A 65 -12.91 -4.11 -3.69
C LEU A 65 -13.12 -3.12 -2.52
N LEU A 66 -12.13 -2.30 -2.21
CA LEU A 66 -12.16 -1.39 -1.06
C LEU A 66 -13.05 -0.17 -1.27
N PHE A 67 -13.16 0.37 -2.48
CA PHE A 67 -13.86 1.64 -2.71
C PHE A 67 -15.24 1.48 -3.33
N THR A 68 -15.79 0.27 -3.27
CA THR A 68 -17.17 -0.04 -3.65
C THR A 68 -17.88 -0.62 -2.42
N PRO A 69 -18.73 0.17 -1.71
CA PRO A 69 -19.34 -0.26 -0.45
C PRO A 69 -20.04 -1.63 -0.52
N ALA A 70 -20.74 -1.90 -1.62
CA ALA A 70 -21.42 -3.19 -1.84
C ALA A 70 -20.48 -4.41 -1.96
N LYS A 71 -19.16 -4.20 -2.01
CA LYS A 71 -18.14 -5.24 -2.14
C LYS A 71 -17.19 -5.29 -0.95
N TRP A 72 -17.45 -4.53 0.10
CA TRP A 72 -16.52 -4.44 1.23
C TRP A 72 -16.28 -5.83 1.86
N PRO A 73 -15.02 -6.26 1.91
CA PRO A 73 -14.66 -7.52 2.55
C PRO A 73 -14.75 -7.38 4.07
N ARG A 74 -15.04 -8.50 4.75
CA ARG A 74 -15.01 -8.56 6.22
C ARG A 74 -13.60 -8.33 6.77
N TRP A 75 -13.51 -7.95 8.03
CA TRP A 75 -12.27 -7.69 8.75
C TRP A 75 -11.20 -8.77 8.53
N ASP A 76 -11.54 -10.04 8.70
CA ASP A 76 -10.59 -11.16 8.54
C ASP A 76 -10.03 -11.24 7.12
N GLU A 77 -10.87 -11.02 6.11
CA GLU A 77 -10.46 -10.97 4.71
C GLU A 77 -9.56 -9.77 4.45
N ARG A 78 -9.87 -8.60 5.03
CA ARG A 78 -9.04 -7.39 4.97
C ARG A 78 -7.65 -7.63 5.53
N MET A 79 -7.55 -8.25 6.71
CA MET A 79 -6.27 -8.55 7.34
C MET A 79 -5.48 -9.59 6.55
N GLY A 80 -6.15 -10.61 6.00
CA GLY A 80 -5.53 -11.57 5.08
C GLY A 80 -4.96 -10.91 3.82
N ILE A 81 -5.69 -9.95 3.23
CA ILE A 81 -5.22 -9.15 2.09
C ILE A 81 -3.98 -8.34 2.48
N ALA A 82 -4.03 -7.61 3.59
CA ALA A 82 -2.91 -6.78 4.07
C ALA A 82 -1.63 -7.61 4.30
N GLN A 83 -1.75 -8.76 4.96
CA GLN A 83 -0.63 -9.68 5.18
C GLN A 83 -0.06 -10.22 3.87
N ASN A 84 -0.92 -10.67 2.94
CA ASN A 84 -0.48 -11.21 1.65
C ASN A 84 0.26 -10.18 0.80
N LEU A 85 -0.23 -8.93 0.78
CA LEU A 85 0.43 -7.81 0.10
C LEU A 85 1.82 -7.54 0.69
N TRP A 86 1.91 -7.54 2.02
CA TRP A 86 3.18 -7.33 2.72
C TRP A 86 4.21 -8.44 2.42
N ILE A 87 3.77 -9.70 2.47
CA ILE A 87 4.61 -10.87 2.16
C ILE A 87 5.10 -10.80 0.70
N GLY A 88 4.21 -10.48 -0.24
CA GLY A 88 4.55 -10.32 -1.65
C GLY A 88 5.60 -9.23 -1.88
N LYS A 89 5.52 -8.13 -1.12
CA LYS A 89 6.49 -7.03 -1.18
C LYS A 89 7.86 -7.44 -0.64
N ARG A 90 7.92 -8.14 0.50
CA ARG A 90 9.17 -8.59 1.13
C ARG A 90 10.09 -9.34 0.16
N LEU A 91 9.51 -10.15 -0.73
CA LEU A 91 10.25 -10.97 -1.69
C LEU A 91 10.98 -10.18 -2.79
N LYS A 92 10.61 -8.91 -3.01
CA LYS A 92 11.29 -8.04 -3.98
C LYS A 92 12.44 -7.23 -3.39
N HIS A 93 12.71 -7.31 -2.09
CA HIS A 93 13.82 -6.62 -1.44
C HIS A 93 15.16 -7.28 -1.77
N GLY A 94 15.65 -7.01 -2.99
CA GLY A 94 17.00 -7.29 -3.48
C GLY A 94 17.48 -6.30 -4.54
N GLN A 95 16.68 -5.29 -4.89
CA GLN A 95 17.01 -4.29 -5.92
C GLN A 95 16.88 -2.88 -5.31
N THR A 96 17.95 -2.37 -4.70
CA THR A 96 18.06 -0.95 -4.31
C THR A 96 18.39 -0.12 -5.54
N SER A 97 17.49 0.78 -5.95
CA SER A 97 17.78 1.78 -6.99
C SER A 97 18.30 3.05 -6.34
N THR A 98 19.62 3.26 -6.38
CA THR A 98 20.30 4.40 -5.71
C THR A 98 20.13 5.75 -6.40
N LEU A 99 19.58 5.81 -7.61
CA LEU A 99 19.21 7.07 -8.27
C LEU A 99 17.95 6.83 -9.10
N ALA A 100 16.80 7.25 -8.58
CA ALA A 100 15.53 7.15 -9.30
C ALA A 100 14.90 8.54 -9.44
N GLU A 101 14.54 8.90 -10.67
CA GLU A 101 13.50 9.88 -10.98
C GLU A 101 12.25 9.58 -10.13
N ILE A 102 11.56 10.61 -9.63
CA ILE A 102 10.33 10.43 -8.84
C ILE A 102 9.36 9.57 -9.63
N ARG A 103 9.07 8.37 -9.10
CA ARG A 103 8.10 7.43 -9.67
C ARG A 103 7.18 6.94 -8.56
N GLY A 104 5.88 7.13 -8.74
CA GLY A 104 4.89 6.62 -7.82
C GLY A 104 3.51 7.25 -8.04
N THR A 105 2.54 6.76 -7.27
CA THR A 105 1.16 7.24 -7.30
C THR A 105 0.95 8.27 -6.19
N LYS A 106 0.42 9.45 -6.53
CA LYS A 106 0.10 10.50 -5.55
C LYS A 106 -0.72 9.93 -4.39
N GLY A 107 -0.32 10.25 -3.16
CA GLY A 107 -0.92 9.72 -1.93
C GLY A 107 -0.21 8.49 -1.34
N TYR A 108 0.63 7.79 -2.11
CA TYR A 108 1.45 6.66 -1.61
C TYR A 108 2.96 6.95 -1.63
N ILE A 109 3.36 8.08 -2.23
CA ILE A 109 4.76 8.49 -2.35
C ILE A 109 5.25 9.01 -0.99
N ALA A 110 6.31 8.39 -0.48
CA ALA A 110 6.92 8.79 0.77
C ALA A 110 7.55 10.20 0.69
N PRO A 111 7.52 11.01 1.76
CA PRO A 111 7.94 12.42 1.72
C PRO A 111 9.38 12.64 1.24
N GLU A 112 10.29 11.72 1.51
CA GLU A 112 11.72 11.82 1.16
C GLU A 112 11.96 11.94 -0.35
N TRP A 113 11.03 11.46 -1.19
CA TRP A 113 11.10 11.61 -2.65
C TRP A 113 11.12 13.08 -3.09
N PHE A 114 10.54 13.98 -2.30
CA PHE A 114 10.49 15.42 -2.58
C PHE A 114 11.59 16.22 -1.88
N ARG A 115 12.37 15.58 -0.99
CA ARG A 115 13.37 16.23 -0.13
C ARG A 115 14.81 16.02 -0.60
N ASN A 116 15.03 15.47 -1.80
CA ASN A 116 16.36 15.07 -2.31
C ASN A 116 17.16 14.17 -1.33
N GLN A 117 16.46 13.40 -0.50
CA GLN A 117 17.08 12.44 0.40
C GLN A 117 17.28 11.08 -0.31
N PRO A 118 18.22 10.24 0.16
CA PRO A 118 18.41 8.91 -0.40
C PRO A 118 17.12 8.07 -0.35
N VAL A 119 16.69 7.58 -1.50
CA VAL A 119 15.56 6.64 -1.59
C VAL A 119 16.02 5.27 -1.11
N THR A 120 15.34 4.74 -0.09
CA THR A 120 15.62 3.44 0.50
C THR A 120 14.41 2.53 0.44
N VAL A 121 14.57 1.28 0.85
CA VAL A 121 13.47 0.33 1.07
C VAL A 121 12.37 0.86 2.00
N LYS A 122 12.60 1.94 2.76
CA LYS A 122 11.60 2.57 3.63
C LYS A 122 10.50 3.32 2.87
N VAL A 123 10.70 3.68 1.59
CA VAL A 123 9.61 4.26 0.78
C VAL A 123 8.47 3.24 0.60
N ASP A 124 8.82 1.97 0.50
CA ASP A 124 7.86 0.87 0.37
C ASP A 124 7.11 0.58 1.67
N VAL A 125 7.79 0.75 2.82
CA VAL A 125 7.16 0.67 4.14
C VAL A 125 6.10 1.77 4.27
N TYR A 126 6.42 2.99 3.85
CA TYR A 126 5.47 4.11 3.85
C TYR A 126 4.25 3.82 2.97
N SER A 127 4.47 3.43 1.71
CA SER A 127 3.38 3.10 0.80
C SER A 127 2.49 1.97 1.33
N PHE A 128 3.09 0.97 1.99
CA PHE A 128 2.34 -0.09 2.66
C PHE A 128 1.51 0.45 3.83
N GLY A 129 2.06 1.35 4.65
CA GLY A 129 1.33 1.99 5.74
C GLY A 129 0.05 2.68 5.28
N ILE A 130 0.15 3.48 4.22
CA ILE A 130 -1.01 4.12 3.58
C ILE A 130 -2.03 3.07 3.12
N MET A 131 -1.57 2.05 2.40
CA MET A 131 -2.43 0.97 1.91
C MET A 131 -3.09 0.17 3.04
N LEU A 132 -2.39 -0.07 4.15
CA LEU A 132 -2.94 -0.73 5.33
C LEU A 132 -4.06 0.10 5.93
N LEU A 133 -3.88 1.43 6.07
CA LEU A 133 -4.94 2.30 6.56
C LEU A 133 -6.16 2.32 5.64
N GLN A 134 -5.95 2.29 4.31
CA GLN A 134 -7.05 2.16 3.35
C GLN A 134 -7.78 0.83 3.47
N ILE A 135 -7.04 -0.26 3.71
CA ILE A 135 -7.62 -1.59 3.92
C ILE A 135 -8.43 -1.61 5.22
N ILE A 136 -7.92 -1.04 6.31
CA ILE A 136 -8.65 -0.97 7.59
C ILE A 136 -9.97 -0.23 7.41
N CYS A 137 -9.92 0.94 6.75
CA CYS A 137 -11.05 1.87 6.67
C CYS A 137 -11.94 1.70 5.42
N CYS A 138 -11.59 0.81 4.50
CA CYS A 138 -12.19 0.71 3.16
C CYS A 138 -12.37 2.08 2.45
N ARG A 139 -11.39 2.97 2.64
CA ARG A 139 -11.52 4.38 2.28
C ARG A 139 -10.35 4.86 1.41
N LYS A 140 -10.62 5.77 0.48
CA LYS A 140 -9.59 6.39 -0.38
C LYS A 140 -8.68 7.30 0.45
N ASN A 141 -7.45 7.53 -0.03
CA ASN A 141 -6.51 8.46 0.63
C ASN A 141 -7.06 9.88 0.76
N PHE A 142 -7.75 10.33 -0.28
CA PHE A 142 -8.42 11.61 -0.31
C PHE A 142 -9.84 11.35 -0.78
N ASP A 143 -10.81 11.70 0.05
CA ASP A 143 -12.21 11.57 -0.28
C ASP A 143 -12.91 12.93 -0.15
N LEU A 144 -13.16 13.54 -1.30
CA LEU A 144 -13.74 14.88 -1.39
C LEU A 144 -15.25 14.90 -1.11
N SER A 145 -15.89 13.74 -0.94
CA SER A 145 -17.31 13.70 -0.54
C SER A 145 -17.51 13.80 0.97
N LEU A 146 -16.43 13.83 1.75
CA LEU A 146 -16.47 13.88 3.22
C LEU A 146 -16.16 15.30 3.74
N PRO A 147 -16.48 15.59 5.01
CA PRO A 147 -16.19 16.88 5.64
C PRO A 147 -14.71 17.24 5.55
N ASP A 148 -14.39 18.54 5.54
CA ASP A 148 -13.03 19.06 5.32
C ASP A 148 -11.99 18.44 6.28
N GLU A 149 -12.38 18.24 7.54
CA GLU A 149 -11.54 17.66 8.60
C GLU A 149 -11.26 16.16 8.37
N GLU A 150 -12.09 15.50 7.57
CA GLU A 150 -11.99 14.08 7.32
C GLU A 150 -11.36 13.76 5.97
N ILE A 151 -11.34 14.67 4.98
CA ILE A 151 -10.91 14.41 3.59
C ILE A 151 -9.63 13.57 3.50
N GLY A 152 -8.64 13.88 4.32
CA GLY A 152 -7.37 13.16 4.42
C GLY A 152 -7.48 11.93 5.31
N LEU A 153 -7.25 10.74 4.74
CA LEU A 153 -7.32 9.48 5.47
C LEU A 153 -6.35 9.44 6.66
N ASN A 154 -5.12 9.93 6.47
CA ASN A 154 -4.07 9.83 7.49
C ASN A 154 -4.38 10.70 8.71
N GLU A 155 -4.81 11.94 8.44
CA GLU A 155 -5.20 12.91 9.45
C GLU A 155 -6.41 12.41 10.23
N TRP A 156 -7.44 11.92 9.54
CA TRP A 156 -8.63 11.35 10.15
C TRP A 156 -8.33 10.14 11.04
N VAL A 157 -7.54 9.18 10.57
CA VAL A 157 -7.13 8.01 11.37
C VAL A 157 -6.33 8.43 12.61
N SER A 158 -5.42 9.39 12.46
CA SER A 158 -4.61 9.89 13.58
C SER A 158 -5.49 10.54 14.65
N HIS A 159 -6.46 11.38 14.26
CA HIS A 159 -7.42 11.96 15.19
C HIS A 159 -8.28 10.90 15.89
N CYS A 160 -8.79 9.90 15.16
CA CYS A 160 -9.55 8.80 15.76
C CYS A 160 -8.71 8.01 16.77
N PHE A 161 -7.42 7.81 16.48
CA PHE A 161 -6.50 7.12 17.38
C PHE A 161 -6.23 7.94 18.65
N GLU A 162 -5.95 9.23 18.53
CA GLU A 162 -5.71 10.14 19.66
C GLU A 162 -6.94 10.32 20.54
N ALA A 163 -8.13 10.37 19.94
CA ALA A 163 -9.41 10.47 20.65
C ALA A 163 -9.87 9.15 21.28
N GLY A 164 -9.21 8.02 20.96
CA GLY A 164 -9.63 6.68 21.40
C GLY A 164 -10.91 6.19 20.72
N GLU A 165 -11.28 6.76 19.57
CA GLU A 165 -12.51 6.50 18.83
C GLU A 165 -12.29 5.55 17.64
N LEU A 166 -11.42 4.56 17.79
CA LEU A 166 -11.05 3.64 16.70
C LEU A 166 -12.22 2.89 16.07
N GLY A 167 -13.33 2.71 16.78
CA GLY A 167 -14.54 2.10 16.23
C GLY A 167 -15.07 2.82 14.99
N LYS A 168 -14.85 4.14 14.87
CA LYS A 168 -15.24 4.93 13.69
C LYS A 168 -14.54 4.49 12.40
N LEU A 169 -13.41 3.78 12.52
CA LEU A 169 -12.61 3.35 11.36
C LEU A 169 -13.16 2.10 10.69
N VAL A 170 -14.05 1.36 11.35
CA VAL A 170 -14.58 0.07 10.87
C VAL A 170 -16.11 0.07 10.79
N ASP A 171 -16.72 1.26 10.82
CA ASP A 171 -18.17 1.45 10.87
C ASP A 171 -18.82 0.56 11.95
N ASP A 172 -19.91 -0.13 11.61
CA ASP A 172 -20.68 -1.01 12.53
C ASP A 172 -20.14 -2.45 12.58
N GLU A 173 -18.96 -2.73 12.03
CA GLU A 173 -18.40 -4.08 12.03
C GLU A 173 -17.85 -4.48 13.41
N GLU A 174 -18.26 -5.64 13.92
CA GLU A 174 -17.71 -6.20 15.16
C GLU A 174 -16.28 -6.73 14.92
N VAL A 175 -15.29 -6.05 15.48
CA VAL A 175 -13.87 -6.43 15.38
C VAL A 175 -13.20 -6.50 16.75
N ASP A 176 -12.17 -7.35 16.87
CA ASP A 176 -11.33 -7.37 18.07
C ASP A 176 -10.62 -6.01 18.23
N LYS A 177 -10.95 -5.31 19.32
CA LYS A 177 -10.43 -3.95 19.59
C LYS A 177 -8.91 -3.91 19.70
N ARG A 178 -8.28 -4.96 20.24
CA ARG A 178 -6.82 -5.03 20.40
C ARG A 178 -6.16 -5.23 19.05
N GLU A 179 -6.75 -6.06 18.19
CA GLU A 179 -6.27 -6.24 16.83
C GLU A 179 -6.43 -4.96 16.01
N LEU A 180 -7.59 -4.31 16.06
CA LEU A 180 -7.83 -3.04 15.39
C LEU A 180 -6.80 -1.98 15.82
N GLU A 181 -6.64 -1.79 17.13
CA GLU A 181 -5.67 -0.85 17.68
C GLU A 181 -4.25 -1.15 17.21
N ARG A 182 -3.84 -2.42 17.24
CA ARG A 182 -2.53 -2.85 16.74
C ARG A 182 -2.37 -2.54 15.25
N MET A 183 -3.34 -2.86 14.41
CA MET A 183 -3.26 -2.63 12.96
C MET A 183 -3.18 -1.14 12.62
N VAL A 184 -3.96 -0.31 13.31
CA VAL A 184 -3.90 1.16 13.19
C VAL A 184 -2.52 1.66 13.60
N LYS A 185 -1.98 1.21 14.74
CA LYS A 185 -0.62 1.56 15.18
C LYS A 185 0.44 1.15 14.17
N VAL A 186 0.32 -0.02 13.54
CA VAL A 186 1.25 -0.45 12.46
C VAL A 186 1.17 0.51 11.27
N GLY A 187 -0.04 0.85 10.81
CA GLY A 187 -0.26 1.78 9.71
C GLY A 187 0.37 3.14 9.98
N LEU A 188 0.04 3.75 11.13
CA LEU A 188 0.58 5.05 11.56
C LEU A 188 2.10 5.04 11.76
N TRP A 189 2.67 3.95 12.27
CA TRP A 189 4.13 3.82 12.41
C TRP A 189 4.84 3.66 11.06
N CYS A 190 4.19 3.03 10.07
CA CYS A 190 4.74 2.89 8.73
C CYS A 190 4.79 4.23 7.98
N ILE A 191 3.86 5.14 8.24
CA ILE A 191 3.74 6.43 7.53
C ILE A 191 4.49 7.59 8.20
N GLN A 192 5.42 7.29 9.12
CA GLN A 192 6.24 8.34 9.74
C GLN A 192 7.04 9.12 8.69
N ASP A 193 7.11 10.43 8.86
CA ASP A 193 7.79 11.33 7.92
C ASP A 193 9.26 10.94 7.73
N GLU A 194 9.98 10.76 8.82
CA GLU A 194 11.39 10.37 8.78
C GLU A 194 11.56 8.86 8.54
N PRO A 195 12.26 8.43 7.48
CA PRO A 195 12.42 7.01 7.13
C PRO A 195 13.05 6.16 8.23
N LEU A 196 13.87 6.77 9.09
CA LEU A 196 14.56 6.11 10.19
C LEU A 196 13.59 5.63 11.30
N PHE A 197 12.48 6.34 11.51
CA PHE A 197 11.48 5.95 12.50
C PHE A 197 10.54 4.86 12.00
N ARG A 198 10.43 4.66 10.68
CA ARG A 198 9.61 3.58 10.12
C ARG A 198 10.17 2.21 10.50
N PRO A 199 9.31 1.23 10.84
CA PRO A 199 9.75 -0.12 11.21
C PRO A 199 10.49 -0.83 10.07
N SER A 200 11.25 -1.86 10.44
CA SER A 200 11.87 -2.74 9.43
C SER A 200 10.84 -3.65 8.79
N ILE A 201 11.15 -4.17 7.60
CA ILE A 201 10.21 -5.02 6.86
C ILE A 201 9.82 -6.27 7.68
N LYS A 202 10.81 -6.85 8.37
CA LYS A 202 10.59 -7.99 9.26
C LYS A 202 9.69 -7.62 10.45
N LYS A 203 9.88 -6.43 11.03
CA LYS A 203 9.13 -5.99 12.21
C LYS A 203 7.64 -5.79 11.90
N VAL A 204 7.31 -5.19 10.75
CA VAL A 204 5.90 -5.07 10.32
C VAL A 204 5.25 -6.44 10.18
N LEU A 205 5.92 -7.44 9.58
CA LEU A 205 5.34 -8.78 9.45
C LEU A 205 4.98 -9.37 10.81
N LEU A 206 5.91 -9.29 11.77
CA LEU A 206 5.68 -9.79 13.13
C LEU A 206 4.53 -9.05 13.85
N MET A 207 4.35 -7.76 13.60
CA MET A 207 3.22 -7.00 14.15
C MET A 207 1.89 -7.35 13.47
N LEU A 208 1.91 -7.59 12.15
CA LEU A 208 0.73 -8.02 11.39
C LEU A 208 0.26 -9.43 11.80
N GLU A 209 1.17 -10.31 12.17
CA GLU A 209 0.88 -11.73 12.45
C GLU A 209 0.32 -12.00 13.84
N GLY A 210 0.46 -11.09 14.81
CA GLY A 210 0.23 -11.49 16.22
C GLY A 210 1.42 -11.30 17.13
N SER A 211 2.60 -11.54 16.59
CA SER A 211 3.80 -11.90 17.35
C SER A 211 4.37 -10.76 18.18
N ILE A 212 4.13 -9.51 17.77
CA ILE A 212 4.46 -8.31 18.54
C ILE A 212 3.16 -7.56 18.83
N ILE A 213 2.76 -7.57 20.10
CA ILE A 213 1.56 -6.89 20.60
C ILE A 213 1.87 -5.52 21.21
N ASP A 214 3.03 -5.38 21.86
CA ASP A 214 3.46 -4.14 22.50
C ASP A 214 4.20 -3.26 21.50
N ILE A 215 3.42 -2.53 20.71
CA ILE A 215 3.94 -1.43 19.89
C ILE A 215 4.14 -0.23 20.83
N LEU A 216 5.30 -0.21 21.49
CA LEU A 216 5.75 0.95 22.25
C LEU A 216 5.96 2.10 21.27
N TYR A 217 4.98 3.00 21.27
CA TYR A 217 4.99 4.21 20.47
C TYR A 217 6.08 5.15 20.99
N LEU A 218 7.24 5.09 20.35
CA LEU A 218 8.40 5.90 20.72
C LEU A 218 8.64 7.05 19.73
N PRO A 219 7.57 7.60 19.11
CA PRO A 219 7.38 9.06 19.19
C PRO A 219 5.91 9.51 18.98
N VAL A 220 5.06 9.49 20.02
CA VAL A 220 4.00 10.53 20.11
C VAL A 220 4.58 11.77 20.81
N LEU A 221 5.53 11.57 21.73
CA LEU A 221 6.19 12.66 22.47
C LEU A 221 7.02 13.61 21.59
N LEU A 222 7.42 13.21 20.38
CA LEU A 222 8.19 14.05 19.45
C LEU A 222 7.32 14.81 18.43
N LEU A 223 6.07 14.39 18.21
CA LEU A 223 5.15 15.10 17.31
C LEU A 223 4.63 16.40 17.94
N LEU A 224 4.48 16.46 19.26
CA LEU A 224 4.12 17.69 19.97
C LEU A 224 5.23 18.75 20.00
N ILE A 225 6.47 18.42 19.62
CA ILE A 225 7.61 19.35 19.63
C ILE A 225 7.94 19.84 18.21
N LEU A 226 7.46 19.17 17.15
CA LEU A 226 7.88 19.44 15.76
C LEU A 226 6.75 19.73 14.76
N VAL A 227 5.48 19.80 15.19
CA VAL A 227 4.47 20.51 14.40
C VAL A 227 4.49 21.98 14.86
N PRO A 228 5.26 22.89 14.22
CA PRO A 228 4.99 24.30 14.41
C PRO A 228 3.57 24.54 13.95
N SER A 229 2.78 25.13 14.84
CA SER A 229 1.51 25.77 14.58
C SER A 229 1.47 26.27 13.13
N ARG A 230 0.70 25.62 12.27
CA ARG A 230 0.29 26.24 11.01
C ARG A 230 -0.70 27.34 11.40
N ILE A 231 -0.12 28.49 11.67
CA ILE A 231 -0.78 29.78 11.80
C ILE A 231 -1.68 29.98 10.57
N ARG A 232 -2.98 30.07 10.82
CA ARG A 232 -3.80 31.15 10.29
C ARG A 232 -4.31 31.94 11.47
#